data_AF-A0A357TGR1-F1
#
_entry.id   AF-A0A357TGR1-F1
#
_cell.length_a   1.000
_cell.length_b   1.000
_cell.length_c   1.000
_cell.angle_alpha   90.00
_cell.angle_beta   90.00
_cell.angle_gamma   90.00
#
_symmetry.space_group_name_H-M   'P 1'
#
loop_
_entity.id
_entity.type
_entity.pdbx_description
1 polymer ?
#
loop_
_entity_poly.entity_id
_entity_poly.type
_entity_poly.pdbx_seq_one_letter_code
_entity_poly.pdbx_strand_id
1 'polypeptide(L)' 'PRHGRGHRILPSELNHRANIWAMKQLGVSWIISASAVGSLQQEYSPCDIVLIDQFVDNTKQSAAHTFFG' A
#
# COMPACT_ATOMS: atom_id res chain seq x y z
N PRO A 1 -7.62 8.80 1.07
CA PRO A 1 -7.84 7.59 0.24
C PRO A 1 -6.60 7.35 -0.64
N ARG A 2 -6.09 6.11 -0.74
CA ARG A 2 -4.83 5.80 -1.45
C ARG A 2 -4.85 6.29 -2.91
N HIS A 3 -5.90 5.95 -3.66
CA HIS A 3 -6.04 6.26 -5.09
C HIS A 3 -6.77 7.59 -5.40
N GLY A 4 -6.83 8.50 -4.40
CA GLY A 4 -7.60 9.73 -4.51
C GLY A 4 -9.12 9.51 -4.48
N ARG A 5 -9.88 10.62 -4.38
CA ARG A 5 -11.35 10.57 -4.44
C ARG A 5 -11.78 10.21 -5.87
N GLY A 6 -12.68 9.24 -6.01
CA GLY A 6 -13.09 8.73 -7.33
C GLY A 6 -12.10 7.76 -7.99
N HIS A 7 -11.10 7.25 -7.24
CA HIS A 7 -10.19 6.19 -7.68
C HIS A 7 -9.47 6.48 -9.01
N ARG A 8 -8.85 7.66 -9.11
CA ARG A 8 -8.29 8.18 -10.37
C ARG A 8 -6.78 7.98 -10.52
N ILE A 9 -6.07 7.66 -9.43
CA ILE A 9 -4.62 7.51 -9.42
C ILE A 9 -4.30 6.03 -9.56
N LEU A 10 -3.52 5.62 -10.56
CA LEU A 10 -3.14 4.22 -10.75
C LEU A 10 -2.14 3.78 -9.67
N PRO A 11 -2.02 2.47 -9.37
CA PRO A 11 -1.05 1.98 -8.40
C PRO A 11 0.39 2.44 -8.65
N SER A 12 0.82 2.52 -9.92
CA SER A 12 2.16 2.96 -10.32
C SER A 12 2.38 4.48 -10.28
N GLU A 13 1.32 5.27 -10.07
CA GLU A 13 1.35 6.74 -10.01
C GLU A 13 1.29 7.26 -8.57
N LEU A 14 1.14 6.36 -7.60
CA LEU A 14 1.00 6.73 -6.19
C LEU A 14 2.28 7.35 -5.65
N ASN A 15 2.14 8.55 -5.07
CA ASN A 15 3.22 9.16 -4.30
C ASN A 15 3.22 8.61 -2.86
N HIS A 16 3.79 7.42 -2.70
CA HIS A 16 3.90 6.74 -1.40
C HIS A 16 4.62 7.58 -0.34
N ARG A 17 5.71 8.24 -0.72
CA ARG A 17 6.51 9.09 0.18
C ARG A 17 5.68 10.25 0.72
N ALA A 18 4.96 10.97 -0.14
CA ALA A 18 4.11 12.08 0.29
C ALA A 18 3.00 11.62 1.26
N ASN A 19 2.35 10.48 0.97
CA ASN A 19 1.30 9.94 1.84
C ASN A 19 1.83 9.61 3.25
N ILE A 20 2.95 8.89 3.33
CA ILE A 20 3.54 8.50 4.61
C ILE A 20 4.11 9.71 5.36
N TRP A 21 4.77 10.63 4.65
CA TRP A 21 5.31 11.85 5.26
C TRP A 21 4.22 12.75 5.83
N ALA A 22 3.10 12.92 5.13
CA ALA A 22 1.97 13.71 5.62
C ALA A 22 1.43 13.13 6.94
N MET A 23 1.27 11.81 7.03
CA MET A 23 0.85 11.15 8.28
C MET A 23 1.87 11.38 9.41
N LYS A 24 3.16 11.26 9.11
CA LYS A 24 4.24 11.53 10.08
C LYS A 24 4.20 12.97 10.61
N GLN A 25 4.03 13.95 9.72
CA GLN A 25 3.93 15.38 10.08
C GLN A 25 2.71 15.67 10.96
N LEU A 26 1.62 14.93 10.79
CA LEU A 26 0.42 15.01 11.63
C LEU A 26 0.55 14.26 12.98
N GLY A 27 1.71 13.69 13.29
CA GLY A 27 1.95 13.00 14.56
C GLY A 27 1.38 11.58 14.64
N VAL A 28 0.98 10.98 13.51
CA VAL A 28 0.46 9.60 13.48
C VAL A 28 1.53 8.62 13.97
N SER A 29 1.17 7.76 14.92
CA SER A 29 2.05 6.71 15.46
C SER A 29 1.87 5.35 14.79
N TRP A 30 0.66 5.06 14.27
CA TRP A 30 0.31 3.77 13.67
C TRP A 30 -0.44 3.97 12.36
N ILE A 31 -0.11 3.16 11.35
CA ILE A 31 -0.79 3.16 10.05
C ILE A 31 -1.38 1.77 9.85
N ILE A 32 -2.70 1.73 9.60
CA ILE A 32 -3.40 0.53 9.15
C ILE A 32 -3.76 0.74 7.69
N SER A 33 -3.37 -0.20 6.82
CA SER A 33 -3.67 -0.15 5.39
C SER A 33 -4.50 -1.36 5.00
N ALA A 34 -5.45 -1.15 4.10
CA ALA A 34 -6.20 -2.21 3.45
C ALA A 34 -5.83 -2.27 1.97
N SER A 35 -5.80 -3.48 1.41
CA SER A 35 -5.53 -3.74 0.00
C SER A 35 -6.50 -4.79 -0.51
N ALA A 36 -7.10 -4.56 -1.67
CA ALA A 36 -7.82 -5.62 -2.39
C ALA A 36 -6.79 -6.48 -3.12
N VAL A 37 -6.90 -7.81 -2.98
CA VAL A 37 -5.99 -8.81 -3.58
C VAL A 37 -6.79 -9.99 -4.11
N GLY A 38 -6.16 -10.80 -4.97
CA GLY A 38 -6.65 -12.12 -5.33
C GLY A 38 -5.85 -13.19 -4.60
N SER A 39 -6.52 -14.22 -4.09
CA SER A 39 -5.85 -15.36 -3.47
C SER A 39 -5.06 -16.18 -4.50
N LEU A 40 -3.90 -16.69 -4.09
CA LEU A 40 -3.11 -17.69 -4.83
C LEU A 40 -3.19 -19.08 -4.18
N GLN A 41 -4.07 -19.25 -3.19
CA GLN A 41 -4.26 -20.48 -2.42
C GLN A 41 -5.74 -20.83 -2.36
N GLN A 42 -6.07 -22.13 -2.42
CA GLN A 42 -7.46 -22.59 -2.47
C GLN A 42 -8.24 -22.37 -1.17
N GLU A 43 -7.54 -22.27 -0.04
CA GLU A 43 -8.18 -22.14 1.28
C GLU A 43 -8.81 -20.76 1.54
N TYR A 44 -8.35 -19.71 0.83
CA TYR A 44 -8.91 -18.36 0.98
C TYR A 44 -9.95 -18.06 -0.11
N SER A 45 -11.14 -17.69 0.35
CA SER A 45 -12.28 -17.30 -0.48
C SER A 45 -12.36 -15.77 -0.64
N PRO A 46 -13.08 -15.26 -1.66
CA PRO A 46 -13.38 -13.83 -1.75
C PRO A 46 -14.00 -13.31 -0.45
N CYS A 47 -13.61 -12.10 -0.05
CA CYS A 47 -13.97 -11.43 1.21
C CYS A 47 -13.29 -11.95 2.49
N ASP A 48 -12.48 -12.99 2.42
CA ASP A 48 -11.61 -13.35 3.55
C ASP A 48 -10.59 -12.24 3.83
N ILE A 49 -10.26 -12.06 5.11
CA ILE A 49 -9.29 -11.06 5.58
C ILE A 49 -8.05 -11.80 6.06
N VAL A 50 -6.89 -11.41 5.52
CA VAL A 50 -5.60 -11.94 5.92
C VAL A 50 -4.76 -10.81 6.52
N LEU A 51 -4.29 -11.01 7.75
CA LEU A 51 -3.26 -10.15 8.33
C LEU A 51 -1.89 -10.64 7.83
N ILE A 52 -1.40 -10.03 6.75
CA ILE A 52 -0.13 -10.40 6.14
C ILE A 52 1.06 -10.03 7.03
N ASP A 53 2.09 -10.87 7.04
CA ASP A 53 3.35 -10.66 7.77
C ASP A 53 4.59 -10.69 6.83
N GLN A 54 4.40 -11.03 5.56
CA GLN A 54 5.44 -11.12 4.51
C GLN A 54 4.93 -10.58 3.16
N PHE A 55 5.87 -10.28 2.27
CA PHE A 55 5.58 -9.91 0.88
C PHE A 55 6.74 -10.26 -0.05
N VAL A 56 6.46 -10.35 -1.35
CA VAL A 56 7.47 -10.41 -2.42
C VAL A 56 7.30 -9.16 -3.30
N ASP A 57 8.36 -8.38 -3.46
CA ASP A 57 8.32 -7.17 -4.26
C ASP A 57 8.66 -7.46 -5.73
N ASN A 58 7.68 -7.23 -6.61
CA ASN A 58 7.84 -7.26 -8.06
C ASN A 58 7.59 -5.87 -8.69
N THR A 59 7.60 -4.80 -7.88
CA THR A 59 7.44 -3.43 -8.38
C THR A 59 8.72 -2.95 -9.05
N LYS A 60 8.58 -2.05 -10.05
CA LYS A 60 9.69 -1.61 -10.93
C LYS A 60 10.17 -0.19 -10.64
N GLN A 61 9.92 0.34 -9.45
CA GLN A 61 10.20 1.73 -9.07
C GLN A 61 11.09 1.83 -7.83
N SER A 62 12.18 1.05 -7.78
CA SER A 62 13.06 0.89 -6.61
C SER A 62 13.53 2.22 -6.00
N ALA A 63 13.89 3.21 -6.83
CA ALA A 63 14.33 4.53 -6.38
C ALA A 63 13.25 5.33 -5.61
N ALA A 64 11.97 4.99 -5.76
CA ALA A 64 10.86 5.66 -5.10
C ALA A 64 10.46 5.04 -3.76
N HIS A 65 11.07 3.91 -3.35
CA HIS A 65 10.69 3.17 -2.13
C HIS A 65 11.33 3.68 -0.84
N THR A 66 12.29 4.60 -0.94
CA THR A 66 13.01 5.15 0.21
C THR A 66 12.93 6.67 0.25
N PHE A 67 12.93 7.23 1.45
CA PHE A 67 13.08 8.67 1.69
C PHE A 67 14.52 9.15 1.54
N PHE A 68 15.47 8.22 1.54
CA PHE A 68 16.91 8.47 1.55
C PHE A 68 17.56 7.88 0.30
N GLY A 69 18.68 8.46 -0.13
CA GLY A 69 19.51 7.95 -1.22
C GLY A 69 20.50 6.90 -0.76
#